data_AF-A0AAD5JQ62-F1
#
_entry.id   AF-A0AAD5JQ62-F1
#
_cell.length_a   1.000
_cell.length_b   1.000
_cell.length_c   1.000
_cell.angle_alpha   90.00
_cell.angle_beta   90.00
_cell.angle_gamma   90.00
#
_symmetry.space_group_name_H-M   'P 1'
#
loop_
_entity.id
_entity.type
_entity.pdbx_description
1 polymer ?
#
loop_
_entity_poly.entity_id
_entity_poly.type
_entity_poly.pdbx_seq_one_letter_code
_entity_poly.pdbx_strand_id
1 'polypeptide(L)'
;MQQLFSKLITTTDLEKELIIPNSAVENFRIREGQDFVDLLVKDVKGDIWKFRLTIKPTPVLTEGWLEFVQAKGVEQEDIVTFYKQQNEDFEEQYSIEVNRQPIQVVG
;
A
#
# COMPACT_ATOMS: atom_id res chain seq x y z
N MET A 1 5.95 -3.83 -14.78
CA MET A 1 5.21 -3.76 -13.49
C MET A 1 3.73 -3.68 -13.79
N GLN A 2 2.89 -4.26 -12.94
CA GLN A 2 1.43 -4.21 -13.05
C GLN A 2 0.89 -3.39 -11.87
N GLN A 3 0.05 -2.39 -12.15
CA GLN A 3 -0.66 -1.66 -11.09
C GLN A 3 -1.70 -2.56 -10.44
N LEU A 4 -1.68 -2.67 -9.12
CA LEU A 4 -2.69 -3.40 -8.34
C LEU A 4 -3.88 -2.50 -8.04
N PHE A 5 -3.61 -1.30 -7.52
CA PHE A 5 -4.61 -0.27 -7.27
C PHE A 5 -3.96 1.10 -7.09
N SER A 6 -4.76 2.14 -7.28
CA SER A 6 -4.49 3.51 -6.81
C SER A 6 -5.64 3.93 -5.90
N LYS A 7 -5.32 4.60 -4.79
CA LYS A 7 -6.31 5.01 -3.80
C LYS A 7 -6.00 6.41 -3.29
N LEU A 8 -7.05 7.24 -3.16
CA LEU A 8 -7.00 8.51 -2.46
C LEU A 8 -6.96 8.26 -0.95
N ILE A 9 -5.99 8.84 -0.26
CA ILE A 9 -5.79 8.65 1.17
C ILE A 9 -6.84 9.42 1.99
N THR A 10 -7.52 8.67 2.87
CA THR A 10 -8.55 9.19 3.77
C THR A 10 -8.02 9.36 5.19
N THR A 11 -8.76 10.07 6.05
CA THR A 11 -8.42 10.20 7.48
C THR A 11 -8.26 8.84 8.17
N THR A 12 -9.12 7.86 7.86
CA THR A 12 -8.99 6.48 8.39
C THR A 12 -7.66 5.85 8.01
N ASP A 13 -7.21 6.07 6.78
CA ASP A 13 -5.93 5.53 6.31
C ASP A 13 -4.76 6.18 7.06
N LEU A 14 -4.84 7.47 7.40
CA LEU A 14 -3.77 8.16 8.12
C LEU A 14 -3.70 7.81 9.61
N GLU A 15 -4.85 7.52 10.22
CA GLU A 15 -4.94 7.36 11.68
C GLU A 15 -4.95 5.90 12.14
N LYS A 16 -5.31 4.96 11.26
CA LYS A 16 -5.53 3.56 11.63
C LYS A 16 -4.81 2.59 10.71
N GLU A 17 -5.33 2.42 9.50
CA GLU A 17 -4.95 1.33 8.61
C GLU A 17 -5.35 1.64 7.17
N LEU A 18 -4.52 1.24 6.20
CA LEU A 18 -4.86 1.40 4.79
C LEU A 18 -5.88 0.35 4.37
N ILE A 19 -7.11 0.77 4.07
CA ILE A 19 -8.10 -0.15 3.49
C ILE A 19 -7.69 -0.48 2.05
N ILE A 20 -7.49 -1.77 1.78
CA ILE A 20 -7.16 -2.29 0.46
C ILE A 20 -8.45 -2.47 -0.36
N PRO A 21 -8.49 -2.02 -1.63
CA PRO A 21 -9.64 -2.33 -2.49
C PRO A 21 -9.83 -3.83 -2.65
N ASN A 22 -11.06 -4.34 -2.50
CA ASN A 22 -11.34 -5.77 -2.61
C ASN A 22 -10.87 -6.39 -3.94
N SER A 23 -10.91 -5.63 -5.04
CA SER A 23 -10.41 -6.05 -6.35
C SER A 23 -8.89 -6.26 -6.40
N ALA A 24 -8.13 -5.68 -5.47
CA ALA A 24 -6.68 -5.86 -5.39
C ALA A 24 -6.30 -7.11 -4.59
N VAL A 25 -7.19 -7.63 -3.74
CA VAL A 25 -6.89 -8.71 -2.78
C VAL A 25 -6.38 -9.97 -3.47
N GLU A 26 -6.97 -10.33 -4.60
CA GLU A 26 -6.60 -11.52 -5.39
C GLU A 26 -5.16 -11.49 -5.92
N ASN A 27 -4.52 -10.31 -5.95
CA ASN A 27 -3.15 -10.17 -6.42
C ASN A 27 -2.12 -10.51 -5.35
N PHE A 28 -2.53 -10.60 -4.08
CA PHE A 28 -1.68 -11.00 -2.97
C PHE A 28 -1.73 -12.52 -2.77
N ARG A 29 -0.56 -13.13 -2.61
CA ARG A 29 -0.41 -14.58 -2.39
C ARG A 29 -0.80 -14.97 -0.96
N ILE A 30 -2.10 -14.95 -0.68
CA ILE A 30 -2.68 -15.34 0.60
C ILE A 30 -2.84 -16.87 0.60
N ARG A 31 -2.23 -17.55 1.58
CA ARG A 31 -2.39 -19.01 1.72
C ARG A 31 -3.74 -19.32 2.37
N GLU A 32 -4.35 -20.43 1.95
CA GLU A 32 -5.60 -20.91 2.55
C GLU A 32 -5.44 -21.10 4.06
N GLY A 33 -6.42 -20.62 4.83
CA GLY A 33 -6.41 -20.68 6.29
C GLY A 33 -5.55 -19.61 6.98
N GLN A 34 -4.89 -18.71 6.24
CA GLN A 34 -4.22 -17.55 6.82
C GLN A 34 -5.11 -16.31 6.85
N ASP A 35 -5.08 -15.62 7.99
CA ASP A 35 -5.83 -14.38 8.21
C ASP A 35 -5.02 -13.13 7.88
N PHE A 36 -3.71 -13.29 7.62
CA PHE A 36 -2.82 -12.22 7.23
C PHE A 36 -1.66 -12.73 6.37
N VAL A 37 -1.00 -11.80 5.68
CA VAL A 37 0.26 -12.03 4.97
C VAL A 37 1.20 -10.83 5.19
N ASP A 38 2.46 -11.11 5.46
CA ASP A 38 3.51 -10.08 5.52
C ASP A 38 4.03 -9.81 4.10
N LEU A 39 4.12 -8.54 3.72
CA LEU A 39 4.54 -8.06 2.40
C LEU A 39 5.84 -7.26 2.54
N LEU A 40 6.80 -7.51 1.66
CA LEU A 40 7.95 -6.64 1.45
C LEU A 40 7.65 -5.74 0.24
N VAL A 41 7.65 -4.43 0.47
CA VAL A 41 7.21 -3.44 -0.51
C VAL A 41 8.27 -2.37 -0.66
N LYS A 42 8.76 -2.21 -1.89
CA LYS A 42 9.81 -1.23 -2.23
C LYS A 42 9.20 0.11 -2.59
N ASP A 43 9.71 1.20 -2.04
CA ASP A 43 9.29 2.54 -2.48
C ASP A 43 10.14 3.08 -3.64
N VAL A 44 9.78 4.26 -4.13
CA VAL A 44 10.49 4.96 -5.22
C VAL A 44 11.94 5.35 -4.90
N LYS A 45 12.30 5.45 -3.61
CA LYS A 45 13.68 5.70 -3.16
C LYS A 45 14.49 4.41 -3.03
N GLY A 46 13.83 3.26 -3.12
CA GLY A 46 14.42 1.94 -2.97
C GLY A 46 14.39 1.39 -1.55
N ASP A 47 13.77 2.09 -0.60
CA ASP A 47 13.62 1.58 0.77
C ASP A 47 12.61 0.43 0.79
N ILE A 48 12.86 -0.58 1.62
CA ILE A 48 11.97 -1.74 1.79
C ILE A 48 11.13 -1.56 3.04
N TRP A 49 9.81 -1.61 2.86
CA TRP A 49 8.81 -1.53 3.90
C TRP A 49 8.17 -2.89 4.11
N LYS A 50 8.10 -3.32 5.37
CA LYS A 50 7.38 -4.52 5.76
C LYS A 50 5.97 -4.13 6.19
N PHE A 51 4.96 -4.59 5.45
CA PHE A 51 3.55 -4.38 5.81
C PHE A 51 2.87 -5.69 6.18
N ARG A 52 1.93 -5.65 7.12
CA ARG A 52 1.00 -6.77 7.36
C ARG A 52 -0.35 -6.48 6.73
N LEU A 53 -0.71 -7.26 5.71
CA LEU A 53 -2.05 -7.30 5.14
C LEU A 53 -2.91 -8.30 5.92
N THR A 54 -3.90 -7.79 6.66
CA THR A 54 -4.89 -8.61 7.38
C THR A 54 -6.17 -8.71 6.55
N ILE A 55 -6.76 -9.89 6.46
CA ILE A 55 -7.88 -10.22 5.55
C ILE A 55 -9.07 -10.68 6.41
N LYS A 56 -9.80 -9.78 7.09
CA LYS A 56 -11.11 -10.09 7.72
C LYS A 56 -11.78 -8.88 8.38
N PRO A 57 -13.10 -8.65 8.18
CA PRO A 57 -13.88 -8.86 6.95
C PRO A 57 -13.49 -7.87 5.83
N THR A 58 -12.78 -6.79 6.17
CA THR A 58 -12.24 -5.81 5.22
C THR A 58 -10.71 -5.97 5.17
N PRO A 59 -10.10 -6.07 3.98
CA PRO A 59 -8.65 -6.20 3.84
C PRO A 59 -7.95 -4.87 4.15
N VAL A 60 -6.94 -4.91 5.02
CA VAL A 60 -6.28 -3.71 5.56
C VAL A 60 -4.78 -3.91 5.73
N LEU A 61 -3.97 -2.88 5.45
CA LEU A 61 -2.57 -2.84 5.92
C LEU A 61 -2.52 -2.26 7.32
N THR A 62 -2.00 -3.07 8.25
CA THR A 62 -1.96 -2.77 9.68
C THR A 62 -0.53 -2.42 10.10
N GLU A 63 0.29 -3.42 10.36
CA GLU A 63 1.68 -3.22 10.80
C GLU A 63 2.53 -2.58 9.69
N GLY A 64 3.38 -1.62 10.06
CA GLY A 64 4.31 -0.92 9.16
C GLY A 64 3.67 0.27 8.41
N TRP A 65 2.35 0.30 8.29
CA TRP A 65 1.66 1.32 7.50
C TRP A 65 1.75 2.71 8.12
N LEU A 66 1.47 2.86 9.41
CA LEU A 66 1.55 4.17 10.08
C LEU A 66 2.99 4.68 10.16
N GLU A 67 3.96 3.78 10.31
CA GLU A 67 5.38 4.11 10.23
C GLU A 67 5.75 4.64 8.83
N PHE A 68 5.22 4.04 7.77
CA PHE A 68 5.38 4.53 6.40
C PHE A 68 4.74 5.91 6.21
N VAL A 69 3.50 6.10 6.69
CA VAL A 69 2.79 7.40 6.64
C VAL A 69 3.64 8.50 7.27
N GLN A 70 4.14 8.27 8.48
CA GLN A 70 4.98 9.24 9.20
C GLN A 70 6.30 9.49 8.49
N ALA A 71 6.99 8.44 8.04
CA ALA A 71 8.30 8.56 7.42
C ALA A 71 8.27 9.21 6.04
N LYS A 72 7.19 9.01 5.27
CA LYS A 72 7.02 9.59 3.93
C LYS A 72 6.22 10.88 3.93
N GLY A 73 5.67 11.29 5.07
CA GLY A 73 4.84 12.49 5.18
C GLY A 73 3.58 12.40 4.32
N VAL A 74 2.94 11.23 4.30
CA VAL A 74 1.70 11.01 3.53
C VAL A 74 0.60 11.86 4.17
N GLU A 75 -0.11 12.60 3.32
CA GLU A 75 -1.18 13.51 3.72
C GLU A 75 -2.53 13.06 3.15
N GLN A 76 -3.61 13.66 3.68
CA GLN A 76 -4.94 13.43 3.14
C GLN A 76 -4.97 13.91 1.68
N GLU A 77 -5.69 13.20 0.82
CA GLU A 77 -5.76 13.45 -0.62
C GLU A 77 -4.50 13.12 -1.44
N ASP A 78 -3.41 12.68 -0.81
CA ASP A 78 -2.35 12.00 -1.55
C ASP A 78 -2.92 10.72 -2.22
N ILE A 79 -2.37 10.36 -3.37
CA ILE A 79 -2.72 9.11 -4.06
C ILE A 79 -1.62 8.09 -3.78
N VAL A 80 -1.97 6.98 -3.15
CA VAL A 80 -1.08 5.85 -2.97
C VAL A 80 -1.36 4.79 -4.04
N THR A 81 -0.31 4.38 -4.73
CA THR A 81 -0.39 3.37 -5.78
C THR A 81 0.50 2.19 -5.44
N PHE A 82 -0.09 0.99 -5.46
CA PHE A 82 0.62 -0.27 -5.30
C PHE A 82 0.80 -0.95 -6.65
N TYR A 83 1.97 -1.56 -6.83
CA TYR A 83 2.31 -2.34 -8.01
C TYR A 83 2.83 -3.71 -7.63
N LYS A 84 2.71 -4.65 -8.57
CA LYS A 84 3.36 -5.96 -8.56
C LYS A 84 4.41 -6.03 -9.66
N GLN A 85 5.58 -6.56 -9.35
CA GLN A 85 6.62 -6.85 -10.33
C GLN A 85 6.22 -8.06 -11.19
N GLN A 86 6.59 -8.05 -12.46
CA GLN A 86 6.25 -9.16 -13.39
C GLN A 86 7.11 -10.41 -13.18
N ASN A 87 8.27 -10.27 -12.52
CA ASN A 87 9.15 -11.38 -12.24
C ASN A 87 8.83 -11.93 -10.84
N GLU A 88 8.18 -13.10 -10.82
CA GLU A 88 7.68 -13.74 -9.60
C GLU A 88 8.77 -14.37 -8.71
N ASP A 89 10.03 -14.33 -9.16
CA ASP A 89 11.18 -15.01 -8.54
C ASP A 89 11.93 -14.17 -7.49
N PHE A 90 11.56 -12.90 -7.29
CA PHE A 90 12.21 -12.03 -6.32
C PHE A 90 11.41 -11.93 -5.01
N GLU A 91 12.11 -11.70 -3.91
CA GLU A 91 11.50 -11.39 -2.60
C GLU A 91 10.81 -10.01 -2.60
N GLU A 92 11.21 -9.10 -3.50
CA GLU A 92 10.69 -7.73 -3.66
C GLU A 92 9.55 -7.65 -4.70
N GLN A 93 8.48 -8.40 -4.51
CA GLN A 93 7.41 -8.54 -5.52
C GLN A 93 6.50 -7.31 -5.65
N TYR A 94 6.53 -6.40 -4.67
CA TYR A 94 5.62 -5.27 -4.61
C TYR A 94 6.38 -3.95 -4.52
N SER A 95 5.78 -2.90 -5.05
CA SER A 95 6.26 -1.54 -4.87
C SER A 95 5.12 -0.57 -4.56
N ILE A 96 5.47 0.55 -3.93
CA ILE A 96 4.55 1.60 -3.51
C ILE A 96 5.05 2.97 -3.96
N GLU A 97 4.13 3.80 -4.41
CA GLU A 97 4.37 5.21 -4.74
C GLU A 97 3.32 6.10 -4.05
N VAL A 98 3.75 7.29 -3.65
CA VAL A 98 2.89 8.36 -3.13
C VAL A 98 2.93 9.51 -4.12
N ASN A 99 1.78 9.84 -4.70
CA ASN A 99 1.61 10.90 -5.68
C ASN A 99 0.79 12.03 -5.06
N ARG A 100 1.45 13.15 -4.78
CA ARG A 100 0.80 14.39 -4.33
C ARG A 100 0.36 15.21 -5.54
N GLN A 101 -0.93 15.47 -5.68
CA GLN A 101 -1.38 16.42 -6.70
C GLN A 101 -0.90 17.82 -6.30
N PRO A 102 -0.25 18.58 -7.20
CA PRO A 102 0.12 19.95 -6.88
C PRO A 102 -1.15 20.76 -6.63
N ILE A 103 -1.21 21.44 -5.48
CA ILE A 103 -2.26 22.42 -5.20
C ILE A 103 -2.22 23.44 -6.33
N GLN A 104 -3.28 23.51 -7.13
CA GLN A 104 -3.46 24.63 -8.05
C GLN A 104 -3.73 25.86 -7.19
N VAL A 105 -2.68 26.64 -6.93
CA VAL A 105 -2.84 27.96 -6.33
C VAL A 105 -3.48 28.83 -7.41
N VAL A 106 -4.79 28.98 -7.36
CA VAL A 106 -5.50 29.96 -8.19
C VAL A 106 -5.18 31.33 -7.60
N GLY A 107 -4.35 32.10 -8.31
CA GLY A 107 -4.01 33.48 -7.99
C GLY A 107 -5.10 34.47 -8.37
#